data_AF-A0A3Q7FEN1-F1
#
_entry.id   AF-A0A3Q7FEN1-F1
#
_cell.length_a   1.000
_cell.length_b   1.000
_cell.length_c   1.000
_cell.angle_alpha   90.00
_cell.angle_beta   90.00
_cell.angle_gamma   90.00
#
_symmetry.space_group_name_H-M   'P 1'
#
loop_
_entity.id
_entity.type
_entity.pdbx_description
1 polymer ?
#
loop_
_entity_poly.entity_id
_entity_poly.type
_entity_poly.pdbx_seq_one_letter_code
_entity_poly.pdbx_strand_id
1 'polypeptide(L)'
;METPSQICDFHSRNSSLLVEIETLRSSNQNLQSELTQKDELLHQIQLQKDDDLLKQYVDLLEDFKEVLKERETLLLMIERLEDDFSRRGMEFYEETERIRIELEVTRKKAEELLDERKEQSEVCSRNLEIVQSAKHGLLRLVENLDLGLPKSRNSELKNKEKGENTKLLNEKPAVFSVVLDLVNLVEEKWGEYEEMRKKEKRELESSVAGLEEENRDIGSLLKIALVEKEVAEKSLNRLRGNTEQKKAAILQIAERGLQKVGFGLGFGFMMGSTATSETFSDNLDSNISVKKDNNECQTEAVTLASTIETITKKLRVEITQLQKSLEESRSDMESLQHQSDKKSQKLAENMIYIKELEDKKMMLTQKVEELMIENKESEEEIYRWREACEMEVETGKKAVNEHKELVNILKQELEKTRTALHISNCKLQLKDEIEAAAIAAREAAERSLQLADSRATELRKQIEELRRQLEAAEKKERINRRRPRHVCWPMRALKFCPATNTTGIRNVTQMLPF
;
A
#
# COMPACT_ATOMS: atom_id res chain seq x y z
N MET A 1 95.18 -71.30 -90.97
CA MET A 1 94.49 -72.45 -91.56
C MET A 1 93.52 -72.97 -90.51
N GLU A 2 92.27 -72.50 -90.55
CA GLU A 2 91.19 -73.05 -89.73
C GLU A 2 90.59 -74.24 -90.50
N THR A 3 90.33 -75.33 -89.78
CA THR A 3 89.80 -76.57 -90.37
C THR A 3 88.30 -76.43 -90.64
N PRO A 4 87.73 -77.19 -91.61
CA PRO A 4 86.29 -77.12 -91.96
C PRO A 4 85.33 -77.35 -90.79
N SER A 5 85.80 -77.99 -89.70
CA SER A 5 85.03 -78.21 -88.47
C SER A 5 84.80 -76.93 -87.66
N GLN A 6 85.75 -75.99 -87.63
CA GLN A 6 85.62 -74.75 -86.85
C GLN A 6 84.66 -73.75 -87.51
N ILE A 7 84.56 -73.77 -88.84
CA ILE A 7 83.65 -72.89 -89.61
C ILE A 7 82.18 -73.31 -89.40
N CYS A 8 81.89 -74.62 -89.31
CA CYS A 8 80.55 -75.12 -89.01
C CYS A 8 80.09 -74.77 -87.57
N ASP A 9 80.99 -74.89 -86.58
CA ASP A 9 80.67 -74.54 -85.19
C ASP A 9 80.42 -73.03 -85.01
N PHE A 10 81.17 -72.18 -85.71
CA PHE A 10 80.91 -70.73 -85.74
C PHE A 10 79.58 -70.38 -86.42
N HIS A 11 79.21 -71.08 -87.50
CA HIS A 11 77.92 -70.87 -88.17
C HIS A 11 76.73 -71.30 -87.31
N SER A 12 76.83 -72.43 -86.60
CA SER A 12 75.78 -72.89 -85.68
C SER A 12 75.64 -71.96 -84.46
N ARG A 13 76.74 -71.40 -83.96
CA ARG A 13 76.72 -70.44 -82.86
C ARG A 13 76.14 -69.09 -83.29
N ASN A 14 76.48 -68.61 -84.49
CA ASN A 14 75.89 -67.40 -85.06
C ASN A 14 74.39 -67.55 -85.36
N SER A 15 73.93 -68.71 -85.85
CA SER A 15 72.49 -68.93 -86.04
C SER A 15 71.73 -69.01 -84.72
N SER A 16 72.31 -69.63 -83.68
CA SER A 16 71.74 -69.63 -82.33
C SER A 16 71.64 -68.22 -81.73
N LEU A 17 72.69 -67.41 -81.88
CA LEU A 17 72.70 -66.01 -81.42
C LEU A 17 71.69 -65.15 -82.18
N LEU A 18 71.50 -65.38 -83.48
CA LEU A 18 70.47 -64.69 -84.26
C LEU A 18 69.06 -65.03 -83.77
N VAL A 19 68.78 -66.30 -83.47
CA VAL A 19 67.50 -66.71 -82.89
C VAL A 19 67.29 -66.06 -81.52
N GLU A 20 68.33 -66.00 -80.69
CA GLU A 20 68.27 -65.35 -79.37
C GLU A 20 68.06 -63.83 -79.49
N ILE A 21 68.69 -63.17 -80.46
CA ILE A 21 68.45 -61.75 -80.74
C ILE A 21 67.02 -61.51 -81.25
N GLU A 22 66.49 -62.41 -82.08
CA GLU A 22 65.12 -62.29 -82.60
C GLU A 22 64.07 -62.55 -81.50
N THR A 23 64.31 -63.48 -80.57
CA THR A 23 63.44 -63.70 -79.40
C THR A 23 63.52 -62.55 -78.39
N LEU A 24 64.71 -61.98 -78.17
CA LEU A 24 64.84 -60.76 -77.36
C LEU A 24 64.17 -59.57 -78.03
N ARG A 25 64.24 -59.45 -79.37
CA ARG A 25 63.56 -58.38 -80.11
C ARG A 25 62.05 -58.50 -80.00
N SER A 26 61.48 -59.70 -80.16
CA SER A 26 60.03 -59.92 -80.00
C SER A 26 59.59 -59.72 -78.55
N SER A 27 60.38 -60.17 -77.56
CA SER A 27 60.12 -59.89 -76.15
C SER A 27 60.15 -58.39 -75.85
N ASN A 28 61.10 -57.64 -76.40
CA ASN A 28 61.18 -56.19 -76.22
C ASN A 28 60.01 -55.47 -76.90
N GLN A 29 59.58 -55.91 -78.09
CA GLN A 29 58.37 -55.40 -78.74
C GLN A 29 57.11 -55.67 -77.91
N ASN A 30 56.99 -56.86 -77.32
CA ASN A 30 55.88 -57.19 -76.42
C ASN A 30 55.91 -56.31 -75.17
N LEU A 31 57.07 -56.12 -74.53
CA LEU A 31 57.21 -55.23 -73.37
C LEU A 31 56.90 -53.78 -73.72
N GLN A 32 57.31 -53.30 -74.90
CA GLN A 32 56.94 -51.96 -75.39
C GLN A 32 55.42 -51.84 -75.58
N SER A 33 54.77 -52.86 -76.13
CA SER A 33 53.31 -52.87 -76.28
C SER A 33 52.60 -52.88 -74.92
N GLU A 34 53.06 -53.68 -73.96
CA GLU A 34 52.53 -53.70 -72.59
C GLU A 34 52.75 -52.37 -71.87
N LEU A 35 53.90 -51.72 -72.08
CA LEU A 35 54.19 -50.41 -71.51
C LEU A 35 53.22 -49.36 -72.07
N THR A 36 53.04 -49.32 -73.40
CA THR A 36 52.08 -48.38 -74.03
C THR A 36 50.66 -48.61 -73.56
N GLN A 37 50.25 -49.86 -73.37
CA GLN A 37 48.91 -50.19 -72.85
C GLN A 37 48.73 -49.73 -71.40
N LYS A 38 49.77 -49.89 -70.55
CA LYS A 38 49.73 -49.40 -69.17
C LYS A 38 49.72 -47.88 -69.09
N ASP A 39 50.48 -47.20 -69.96
CA ASP A 39 50.49 -45.74 -70.04
C ASP A 39 49.12 -45.20 -70.48
N GLU A 40 48.44 -45.88 -71.42
CA GLU A 40 47.09 -45.53 -71.86
C GLU A 40 46.05 -45.74 -70.76
N LEU A 41 46.14 -46.85 -70.00
CA LEU A 41 45.29 -47.10 -68.83
C LEU A 41 45.52 -46.08 -67.71
N LEU A 42 46.77 -45.69 -67.45
CA LEU A 42 47.08 -44.65 -66.47
C LEU A 42 46.48 -43.31 -66.88
N HIS A 43 46.56 -42.95 -68.16
CA HIS A 43 45.93 -41.75 -68.68
C HIS A 43 44.40 -41.76 -68.53
N GLN A 44 43.74 -42.90 -68.80
CA GLN A 44 42.29 -43.03 -68.62
C GLN A 44 41.88 -42.91 -67.15
N ILE A 45 42.63 -43.55 -66.24
CA ILE A 45 42.37 -43.44 -64.79
C ILE A 45 42.56 -42.00 -64.32
N GLN A 46 43.58 -41.30 -64.82
CA GLN A 46 43.83 -39.91 -64.48
C GLN A 46 42.68 -39.01 -64.96
N LEU A 47 42.22 -39.20 -66.20
CA LEU A 47 41.12 -38.44 -66.77
C LEU A 47 39.80 -38.66 -66.01
N GLN A 48 39.49 -39.92 -65.66
CA GLN A 48 38.31 -40.24 -64.86
C GLN A 48 38.35 -39.58 -63.47
N LYS A 49 39.51 -39.61 -62.81
CA LYS A 49 39.69 -38.93 -61.52
C LYS A 49 39.49 -37.44 -61.63
N ASP A 50 40.03 -36.82 -62.67
CA ASP A 50 39.90 -35.38 -62.89
C ASP A 50 38.44 -34.99 -63.18
N ASP A 51 37.71 -35.80 -63.97
CA ASP A 51 36.27 -35.61 -64.22
C ASP A 51 35.42 -35.79 -62.96
N ASP A 52 35.70 -36.81 -62.14
CA ASP A 52 35.00 -37.05 -60.87
C ASP A 52 35.25 -35.91 -59.86
N LEU A 53 36.48 -35.40 -59.80
CA LEU A 53 36.82 -34.24 -58.96
C LEU A 53 36.11 -32.97 -59.46
N LEU A 54 36.01 -32.77 -60.77
CA LEU A 54 35.28 -31.64 -61.34
C LEU A 54 33.80 -31.70 -60.98
N LYS A 55 33.20 -32.89 -61.05
CA LYS A 55 31.80 -33.11 -60.68
C LYS A 55 31.56 -32.82 -59.20
N GLN A 56 32.41 -33.33 -58.31
CA GLN A 56 32.34 -33.03 -56.88
C GLN A 56 32.47 -31.52 -56.59
N TYR A 57 33.34 -30.83 -57.31
CA TYR A 57 33.49 -29.38 -57.16
C TYR A 57 32.24 -28.60 -57.62
N VAL A 58 31.60 -29.03 -58.70
CA VAL A 58 30.34 -28.44 -59.18
C VAL A 58 29.19 -28.69 -58.20
N ASP A 59 29.05 -29.93 -57.71
CA ASP A 59 28.02 -30.28 -56.73
C ASP A 59 28.20 -29.46 -55.43
N LEU A 60 29.43 -29.37 -54.94
CA LEU A 60 29.77 -28.54 -53.77
C LEU A 60 29.46 -27.05 -53.99
N LEU A 61 29.71 -26.52 -55.18
CA LEU A 61 29.37 -25.13 -55.52
C LEU A 61 27.85 -24.89 -55.53
N GLU A 62 27.07 -25.88 -55.95
CA GLU A 62 25.61 -25.78 -55.94
C GLU A 62 25.09 -25.78 -54.49
N ASP A 63 25.58 -26.70 -53.64
CA ASP A 63 25.28 -26.73 -52.21
C ASP A 63 25.65 -25.41 -51.52
N PHE A 64 26.81 -24.82 -51.83
CA PHE A 64 27.21 -23.51 -51.30
C PHE A 64 26.23 -22.40 -51.70
N LYS A 65 25.70 -22.42 -52.93
CA LYS A 65 24.70 -21.43 -53.35
C LYS A 65 23.39 -21.60 -52.59
N GLU A 66 22.96 -22.84 -52.33
CA GLU A 66 21.75 -23.12 -51.56
C GLU A 66 21.90 -22.61 -50.12
N VAL A 67 23.02 -22.93 -49.46
CA VAL A 67 23.33 -22.44 -48.11
C VAL A 67 23.39 -20.90 -48.07
N LEU A 68 23.92 -20.25 -49.10
CA LEU A 68 23.92 -18.78 -49.18
C LEU A 68 22.49 -18.21 -49.28
N LYS A 69 21.61 -18.82 -50.07
CA LYS A 69 20.20 -18.40 -50.15
C LYS A 69 19.49 -18.59 -48.82
N GLU A 70 19.71 -19.71 -48.14
CA GLU A 70 19.17 -19.96 -46.79
C GLU A 70 19.70 -18.94 -45.77
N ARG A 71 20.99 -18.60 -45.85
CA ARG A 71 21.57 -17.56 -45.00
C ARG A 71 20.92 -16.21 -45.25
N GLU A 72 20.67 -15.84 -46.50
CA GLU A 72 20.01 -14.58 -46.86
C GLU A 72 18.56 -14.53 -46.36
N THR A 73 17.80 -15.63 -46.49
CA THR A 73 16.43 -15.70 -45.96
C THR A 73 16.40 -15.62 -44.43
N LEU A 74 17.34 -16.26 -43.74
CA LEU A 74 17.47 -16.17 -42.29
C LEU A 74 17.84 -14.76 -41.84
N LEU A 75 18.74 -14.07 -42.54
CA LEU A 75 19.09 -12.69 -42.23
C LEU A 75 17.87 -11.76 -42.35
N LEU A 76 17.06 -11.91 -43.41
CA LEU A 76 15.82 -11.15 -43.56
C LEU A 76 14.79 -11.48 -42.47
N MET A 77 14.74 -12.73 -42.01
CA MET A 77 13.85 -13.13 -40.92
C MET A 77 14.30 -12.54 -39.58
N ILE A 78 15.60 -12.49 -39.32
CA ILE A 78 16.18 -11.86 -38.13
C ILE A 78 15.86 -10.36 -38.12
N GLU A 79 16.09 -9.66 -39.24
CA GLU A 79 15.81 -8.23 -39.36
C GLU A 79 14.32 -7.92 -39.08
N ARG A 80 13.40 -8.72 -39.62
CA ARG A 80 11.95 -8.58 -39.32
C ARG A 80 11.64 -8.80 -37.84
N LEU A 81 12.26 -9.79 -37.21
CA LEU A 81 12.06 -10.05 -35.79
C LEU A 81 12.61 -8.89 -34.95
N GLU A 82 13.77 -8.35 -35.28
CA GLU A 82 14.37 -7.19 -34.62
C GLU A 82 13.45 -5.95 -34.73
N ASP A 83 12.85 -5.72 -35.89
CA ASP A 83 11.86 -4.66 -36.11
C ASP A 83 10.60 -4.87 -35.26
N ASP A 84 10.07 -6.10 -35.22
CA ASP A 84 8.89 -6.45 -34.44
C ASP A 84 9.15 -6.37 -32.92
N PHE A 85 10.36 -6.71 -32.47
CA PHE A 85 10.78 -6.52 -31.08
C PHE A 85 10.94 -5.04 -30.75
N SER A 86 11.52 -4.26 -31.64
CA SER A 86 11.68 -2.81 -31.47
C SER A 86 10.32 -2.12 -31.37
N ARG A 87 9.37 -2.50 -32.23
CA ARG A 87 7.99 -1.97 -32.21
C ARG A 87 7.26 -2.32 -30.91
N ARG A 88 7.28 -3.60 -30.50
CA ARG A 88 6.68 -4.02 -29.23
C ARG A 88 7.35 -3.35 -28.02
N GLY A 89 8.65 -3.11 -28.08
CA GLY A 89 9.38 -2.36 -27.05
C GLY A 89 8.88 -0.92 -26.91
N MET A 90 8.62 -0.24 -28.03
CA MET A 90 8.04 1.11 -28.04
C MET A 90 6.61 1.13 -27.50
N GLU A 91 5.74 0.22 -27.96
CA GLU A 91 4.36 0.09 -27.46
C GLU A 91 4.33 -0.18 -25.95
N PHE A 92 5.19 -1.08 -25.46
CA PHE A 92 5.31 -1.36 -24.03
C PHE A 92 5.77 -0.14 -23.24
N TYR A 93 6.73 0.64 -23.78
CA TYR A 93 7.19 1.87 -23.14
C TYR A 93 6.08 2.93 -23.07
N GLU A 94 5.34 3.14 -24.16
CA GLU A 94 4.22 4.07 -24.21
C GLU A 94 3.10 3.69 -23.22
N GLU A 95 2.77 2.40 -23.13
CA GLU A 95 1.77 1.91 -22.19
C GLU A 95 2.25 2.02 -20.73
N THR A 96 3.52 1.70 -20.47
CA THR A 96 4.12 1.86 -19.13
C THR A 96 4.11 3.33 -18.69
N GLU A 97 4.40 4.26 -19.61
CA GLU A 97 4.37 5.69 -19.30
C GLU A 97 2.94 6.20 -19.10
N ARG A 98 1.97 5.71 -19.89
CA ARG A 98 0.54 6.00 -19.69
C ARG A 98 0.08 5.55 -18.29
N ILE A 99 0.36 4.30 -17.92
CA ILE A 99 0.03 3.75 -16.61
C ILE A 99 0.71 4.57 -15.50
N ARG A 100 1.99 4.97 -15.68
CA ARG A 100 2.69 5.83 -14.70
C ARG A 100 1.96 7.16 -14.50
N ILE A 101 1.52 7.81 -15.58
CA ILE A 101 0.80 9.07 -15.51
C ILE A 101 -0.56 8.89 -14.80
N GLU A 102 -1.29 7.82 -15.10
CA GLU A 102 -2.57 7.51 -14.43
C GLU A 102 -2.37 7.20 -12.93
N LEU A 103 -1.32 6.45 -12.58
CA LEU A 103 -0.93 6.21 -11.19
C LEU A 103 -0.58 7.50 -10.46
N GLU A 104 0.10 8.44 -11.13
CA GLU A 104 0.43 9.74 -10.56
C GLU A 104 -0.83 10.59 -10.29
N VAL A 105 -1.80 10.57 -11.20
CA VAL A 105 -3.08 11.27 -11.04
C VAL A 105 -3.90 10.66 -9.90
N THR A 106 -4.00 9.34 -9.84
CA THR A 106 -4.74 8.64 -8.77
C THR A 106 -4.07 8.83 -7.41
N ARG A 107 -2.73 8.85 -7.35
CA ARG A 107 -1.96 9.18 -6.15
C ARG A 107 -2.27 10.58 -5.63
N LYS A 108 -2.23 11.60 -6.50
CA LYS A 108 -2.59 12.98 -6.12
C LYS A 108 -4.02 13.09 -5.60
N LYS A 109 -4.97 12.45 -6.27
CA LYS A 109 -6.37 12.41 -5.81
C LYS A 109 -6.50 11.73 -4.44
N ALA A 110 -5.73 10.68 -4.18
CA ALA A 110 -5.69 10.03 -2.87
C ALA A 110 -5.07 10.94 -1.79
N GLU A 111 -4.03 11.69 -2.12
CA GLU A 111 -3.44 12.70 -1.22
C GLU A 111 -4.46 13.80 -0.88
N GLU A 112 -5.18 14.34 -1.86
CA GLU A 112 -6.27 15.32 -1.65
C GLU A 112 -7.36 14.78 -0.72
N LEU A 113 -7.85 13.56 -0.95
CA LEU A 113 -8.86 12.93 -0.09
C LEU A 113 -8.34 12.66 1.33
N LEU A 114 -7.06 12.33 1.49
CA LEU A 114 -6.46 12.16 2.81
C LEU A 114 -6.38 13.49 3.56
N ASP A 115 -6.08 14.59 2.88
CA ASP A 115 -6.04 15.92 3.49
C ASP A 115 -7.45 16.42 3.84
N GLU A 116 -8.46 16.21 2.98
CA GLU A 116 -9.87 16.45 3.32
C GLU A 116 -10.31 15.64 4.55
N ARG A 117 -9.91 14.37 4.64
CA ARG A 117 -10.21 13.52 5.79
C ARG A 117 -9.56 14.03 7.07
N LYS A 118 -8.32 14.52 7.00
CA LYS A 118 -7.63 15.12 8.15
C LYS A 118 -8.39 16.36 8.62
N GLU A 119 -8.76 17.25 7.70
CA GLU A 119 -9.53 18.46 8.03
C GLU A 119 -10.88 18.10 8.69
N GLN A 120 -11.61 17.13 8.12
CA GLN A 120 -12.85 16.63 8.73
C GLN A 120 -12.62 16.02 10.12
N SER A 121 -11.53 15.27 10.30
CA SER A 121 -11.18 14.68 11.60
C SER A 121 -10.90 15.77 12.64
N GLU A 122 -10.18 16.83 12.26
CA GLU A 122 -9.92 17.95 13.17
C GLU A 122 -11.20 18.70 13.55
N VAL A 123 -12.12 18.92 12.60
CA VAL A 123 -13.42 19.53 12.87
C VAL A 123 -14.25 18.65 13.81
N CYS A 124 -14.25 17.33 13.60
CA CYS A 124 -14.93 16.38 14.49
C CYS A 124 -14.35 16.39 15.90
N SER A 125 -13.02 16.41 16.06
CA SER A 125 -12.37 16.52 17.37
C SER A 125 -12.77 17.81 18.10
N ARG A 126 -12.71 18.95 17.41
CA ARG A 126 -13.13 20.25 17.97
C ARG A 126 -14.61 20.25 18.38
N ASN A 127 -15.50 19.70 17.56
CA ASN A 127 -16.92 19.58 17.90
C ASN A 127 -17.14 18.66 19.11
N LEU A 128 -16.38 17.56 19.20
CA LEU A 128 -16.45 16.65 20.35
C LEU A 128 -16.02 17.34 21.65
N GLU A 129 -14.97 18.15 21.63
CA GLU A 129 -14.54 18.95 22.79
C GLU A 129 -15.63 19.92 23.26
N ILE A 130 -16.30 20.61 22.33
CA ILE A 130 -17.41 21.53 22.64
C ILE A 130 -18.59 20.75 23.25
N VAL A 131 -18.97 19.62 22.66
CA VAL A 131 -20.06 18.77 23.18
C VAL A 131 -19.72 18.21 24.55
N GLN A 132 -18.48 17.77 24.77
CA GLN A 132 -18.03 17.33 26.08
C GLN A 132 -18.09 18.47 27.10
N SER A 133 -17.67 19.68 26.74
CA SER A 133 -17.75 20.85 27.62
C SER A 133 -19.20 21.17 28.00
N ALA A 134 -20.11 21.18 27.02
CA ALA A 134 -21.54 21.37 27.25
C ALA A 134 -22.15 20.26 28.14
N LYS A 135 -21.77 18.99 27.91
CA LYS A 135 -22.17 17.86 28.77
C LYS A 135 -21.75 18.07 30.22
N HIS A 136 -20.52 18.51 30.46
CA HIS A 136 -20.04 18.75 31.83
C HIS A 136 -20.80 19.90 32.50
N GLY A 137 -21.10 20.99 31.78
CA GLY A 137 -21.92 22.08 32.32
C GLY A 137 -23.34 21.64 32.67
N LEU A 138 -23.98 20.88 31.77
CA LEU A 138 -25.31 20.30 32.04
C LEU A 138 -25.28 19.32 33.23
N LEU A 139 -24.25 18.50 33.36
CA LEU A 139 -24.12 17.60 34.52
C LEU A 139 -24.02 18.37 35.84
N ARG A 140 -23.23 19.46 35.89
CA ARG A 140 -23.17 20.33 37.08
C ARG A 140 -24.52 20.94 37.42
N LEU A 141 -25.26 21.42 36.42
CA LEU A 141 -26.63 21.91 36.61
C LEU A 141 -27.55 20.84 37.19
N VAL A 142 -27.49 19.61 36.69
CA VAL A 142 -28.35 18.52 37.15
C VAL A 142 -27.98 18.05 38.56
N GLU A 143 -26.68 17.98 38.90
CA GLU A 143 -26.21 17.72 40.26
C GLU A 143 -26.73 18.78 41.25
N ASN A 144 -26.74 20.06 40.85
CA ASN A 144 -27.26 21.16 41.67
C ASN A 144 -28.79 21.17 41.80
N LEU A 145 -29.51 20.55 40.87
CA LEU A 145 -30.97 20.44 40.89
C LEU A 145 -31.49 19.34 41.83
N ASP A 146 -30.60 18.58 42.47
CA ASP A 146 -30.93 17.43 43.34
C ASP A 146 -31.83 16.38 42.63
N LEU A 147 -31.83 16.41 41.29
CA LEU A 147 -32.43 15.40 40.44
C LEU A 147 -31.46 14.23 40.41
N GLY A 148 -31.55 13.36 41.41
CA GLY A 148 -30.70 12.18 41.53
C GLY A 148 -30.57 11.44 40.19
N LEU A 149 -29.42 11.58 39.53
CA LEU A 149 -29.13 10.81 38.34
C LEU A 149 -28.81 9.37 38.75
N PRO A 150 -29.21 8.36 37.95
CA PRO A 150 -28.76 7.01 38.17
C PRO A 150 -27.25 6.98 38.02
N LYS A 151 -26.55 6.47 39.04
CA LYS A 151 -25.15 6.04 38.95
C LYS A 151 -25.01 5.01 37.82
N SER A 152 -24.87 5.46 36.59
CA SER A 152 -24.38 4.62 35.51
C SER A 152 -22.89 4.90 35.32
N ARG A 153 -22.13 4.06 36.03
CA ARG A 153 -20.85 3.48 35.65
C ARG A 153 -20.42 3.83 34.22
N ASN A 154 -19.47 4.75 34.09
CA ASN A 154 -18.51 4.76 32.99
C ASN A 154 -17.19 5.27 33.56
N SER A 155 -16.42 4.30 34.04
CA SER A 155 -14.97 4.35 34.13
C SER A 155 -14.38 4.60 32.74
N GLU A 156 -13.23 5.27 32.74
CA GLU A 156 -12.28 5.37 31.64
C GLU A 156 -12.63 6.36 30.52
N LEU A 157 -12.10 7.57 30.67
CA LEU A 157 -11.25 8.21 29.66
C LEU A 157 -10.45 9.31 30.38
N LYS A 158 -9.41 8.88 31.11
CA LYS A 158 -8.29 9.77 31.41
C LYS A 158 -7.47 9.88 30.13
N ASN A 159 -7.70 10.91 29.34
CA ASN A 159 -6.67 11.38 28.42
C ASN A 159 -6.42 12.86 28.67
N LYS A 160 -5.14 13.15 28.88
CA LYS A 160 -4.57 14.45 29.18
C LYS A 160 -4.88 15.41 28.03
N GLU A 161 -5.61 16.46 28.31
CA GLU A 161 -5.60 17.66 27.48
C GLU A 161 -4.72 18.70 28.15
N LYS A 162 -3.51 18.85 27.61
CA LYS A 162 -2.76 20.09 27.73
C LYS A 162 -3.43 21.06 26.77
N GLY A 163 -4.05 22.09 27.33
CA GLY A 163 -4.49 23.23 26.54
C GLY A 163 -3.29 23.95 25.94
N GLU A 164 -3.34 24.16 24.64
CA GLU A 164 -2.65 25.26 23.98
C GLU A 164 -3.64 25.96 23.06
N ASN A 165 -3.74 27.27 23.27
CA ASN A 165 -4.66 28.18 22.60
C ASN A 165 -4.46 28.17 21.09
N THR A 166 -5.49 27.90 20.30
CA THR A 166 -5.51 28.27 18.88
C THR A 166 -6.83 28.89 18.46
N LYS A 167 -6.67 30.05 17.83
CA LYS A 167 -7.66 31.06 17.45
C LYS A 167 -8.81 30.49 16.61
N LEU A 168 -10.00 30.98 16.91
CA LEU A 168 -11.22 30.84 16.14
C LEU A 168 -11.03 31.34 14.70
N LEU A 169 -11.38 30.52 13.70
CA LEU A 169 -12.02 30.99 12.48
C LEU A 169 -12.93 29.90 11.85
N ASN A 170 -14.05 30.41 11.35
CA ASN A 170 -14.91 30.00 10.23
C ASN A 170 -15.99 28.89 10.34
N GLU A 171 -17.21 29.40 10.57
CA GLU A 171 -18.42 29.23 9.76
C GLU A 171 -19.25 27.94 9.79
N LYS A 172 -18.74 26.82 10.32
CA LYS A 172 -19.61 25.65 10.69
C LYS A 172 -19.77 25.33 12.20
N PRO A 173 -19.06 25.95 13.17
CA PRO A 173 -19.22 25.60 14.59
C PRO A 173 -20.32 26.40 15.31
N ALA A 174 -21.06 27.27 14.61
CA ALA A 174 -21.99 28.21 15.24
C ALA A 174 -23.06 27.53 16.11
N VAL A 175 -23.55 26.35 15.72
CA VAL A 175 -24.58 25.64 16.50
C VAL A 175 -23.99 25.12 17.82
N PHE A 176 -22.79 24.55 17.80
CA PHE A 176 -22.17 24.01 19.02
C PHE A 176 -21.66 25.10 19.96
N SER A 177 -21.16 26.23 19.43
CA SER A 177 -20.80 27.38 20.28
C SER A 177 -22.04 27.98 20.94
N VAL A 178 -23.14 28.12 20.21
CA VAL A 178 -24.41 28.61 20.76
C VAL A 178 -24.94 27.69 21.86
N VAL A 179 -24.78 26.37 21.72
CA VAL A 179 -25.14 25.42 22.79
C VAL A 179 -24.29 25.63 24.03
N LEU A 180 -22.97 25.82 23.88
CA LEU A 180 -22.09 26.07 25.02
C LEU A 180 -22.41 27.42 25.70
N ASP A 181 -22.63 28.47 24.91
CA ASP A 181 -23.00 29.80 25.42
C ASP A 181 -24.35 29.75 26.17
N LEU A 182 -25.32 28.99 25.65
CA LEU A 182 -26.61 28.79 26.30
C LEU A 182 -26.46 28.01 27.62
N VAL A 183 -25.63 26.97 27.66
CA VAL A 183 -25.34 26.21 28.89
C VAL A 183 -24.70 27.11 29.94
N ASN A 184 -23.72 27.93 29.55
CA ASN A 184 -23.06 28.87 30.46
C ASN A 184 -24.03 29.93 31.00
N LEU A 185 -24.90 30.47 30.13
CA LEU A 185 -25.92 31.44 30.52
C LEU A 185 -26.95 30.83 31.50
N VAL A 186 -27.35 29.58 31.28
CA VAL A 186 -28.25 28.86 32.20
C VAL A 186 -27.55 28.56 33.52
N GLU A 187 -26.27 28.18 33.52
CA GLU A 187 -25.46 28.03 34.74
C GLU A 187 -25.41 29.32 35.56
N GLU A 188 -25.15 30.46 34.92
CA GLU A 188 -25.10 31.77 35.57
C GLU A 188 -26.45 32.18 36.16
N LYS A 189 -27.52 32.10 35.34
CA LYS A 189 -28.89 32.46 35.78
C LYS A 189 -29.39 31.55 36.90
N TRP A 190 -29.01 30.29 36.91
CA TRP A 190 -29.34 29.37 37.99
C TRP A 190 -28.62 29.73 39.28
N GLY A 191 -27.33 30.07 39.20
CA GLY A 191 -26.54 30.54 40.36
C GLY A 191 -27.17 31.77 41.02
N GLU A 192 -27.58 32.76 40.21
CA GLU A 192 -28.30 33.95 40.70
C GLU A 192 -29.60 33.59 41.43
N TYR A 193 -30.41 32.68 40.84
CA TYR A 193 -31.67 32.22 41.43
C TYR A 193 -31.44 31.47 42.75
N GLU A 194 -30.44 30.60 42.82
CA GLU A 194 -30.12 29.86 44.03
C GLU A 194 -29.66 30.78 45.17
N GLU A 195 -28.85 31.80 44.85
CA GLU A 195 -28.47 32.83 45.83
C GLU A 195 -29.67 33.65 46.31
N MET A 196 -30.58 34.03 45.42
CA MET A 196 -31.80 34.76 45.77
C MET A 196 -32.68 33.91 46.71
N ARG A 197 -32.89 32.64 46.37
CA ARG A 197 -33.61 31.68 47.21
C ARG A 197 -32.97 31.50 48.58
N LYS A 198 -31.63 31.45 48.66
CA LYS A 198 -30.88 31.38 49.93
C LYS A 198 -31.00 32.67 50.76
N LYS A 199 -31.11 33.84 50.12
CA LYS A 199 -31.36 35.12 50.81
C LYS A 199 -32.78 35.15 51.36
N GLU A 200 -33.78 34.87 50.53
CA GLU A 200 -35.19 34.81 50.95
C GLU A 200 -35.41 33.78 52.07
N LYS A 201 -34.81 32.59 51.97
CA LYS A 201 -34.85 31.60 53.05
C LYS A 201 -34.30 32.15 54.36
N ARG A 202 -33.17 32.86 54.34
CA ARG A 202 -32.58 33.46 55.54
C ARG A 202 -33.44 34.59 56.11
N GLU A 203 -34.07 35.39 55.25
CA GLU A 203 -35.00 36.45 55.66
C GLU A 203 -36.25 35.87 56.32
N LEU A 204 -36.83 34.81 55.74
CA LEU A 204 -37.96 34.07 56.32
C LEU A 204 -37.57 33.41 57.65
N GLU A 205 -36.41 32.75 57.73
CA GLU A 205 -35.90 32.18 58.98
C GLU A 205 -35.73 33.26 60.05
N SER A 206 -35.18 34.43 59.70
CA SER A 206 -35.05 35.57 60.61
C SER A 206 -36.42 36.11 61.04
N SER A 207 -37.39 36.19 60.13
CA SER A 207 -38.74 36.64 60.42
C SER A 207 -39.48 35.66 61.33
N VAL A 208 -39.32 34.35 61.11
CA VAL A 208 -39.89 33.31 61.98
C VAL A 208 -39.27 33.38 63.37
N ALA A 209 -37.95 33.51 63.47
CA ALA A 209 -37.27 33.67 64.76
C ALA A 209 -37.75 34.92 65.51
N GLY A 210 -37.97 36.04 64.80
CA GLY A 210 -38.55 37.26 65.38
C GLY A 210 -39.99 37.06 65.87
N LEU A 211 -40.85 36.41 65.08
CA LEU A 211 -42.22 36.09 65.50
C LEU A 211 -42.26 35.11 66.70
N GLU A 212 -41.31 34.17 66.77
CA GLU A 212 -41.17 33.29 67.93
C GLU A 212 -40.71 34.05 69.20
N GLU A 213 -39.91 35.10 69.05
CA GLU A 213 -39.54 36.01 70.15
C GLU A 213 -40.72 36.88 70.59
N GLU A 214 -41.42 37.52 69.65
CA GLU A 214 -42.63 38.30 69.96
C GLU A 214 -43.71 37.44 70.63
N ASN A 215 -43.94 36.20 70.18
CA ASN A 215 -44.86 35.28 70.84
C ASN A 215 -44.41 34.91 72.26
N ARG A 216 -43.10 34.79 72.51
CA ARG A 216 -42.56 34.59 73.87
C ARG A 216 -42.81 35.82 74.74
N ASP A 217 -42.62 37.02 74.20
CA ASP A 217 -42.83 38.29 74.90
C ASP A 217 -44.32 38.52 75.21
N ILE A 218 -45.22 38.30 74.25
CA ILE A 218 -46.67 38.33 74.47
C ILE A 218 -47.07 37.29 75.52
N GLY A 219 -46.52 36.08 75.44
CA GLY A 219 -46.74 35.04 76.44
C GLY A 219 -46.28 35.45 77.85
N SER A 220 -45.19 36.21 77.96
CA SER A 220 -44.71 36.77 79.23
C SER A 220 -45.61 37.89 79.75
N LEU A 221 -46.06 38.80 78.89
CA LEU A 221 -46.99 39.88 79.22
C LEU A 221 -48.35 39.33 79.68
N LEU A 222 -48.88 38.30 79.00
CA LEU A 222 -50.11 37.63 79.41
C LEU A 222 -49.98 36.98 80.79
N LYS A 223 -48.83 36.37 81.10
CA LYS A 223 -48.57 35.85 82.45
C LYS A 223 -48.56 36.97 83.50
N ILE A 224 -47.90 38.09 83.21
CA ILE A 224 -47.87 39.26 84.10
C ILE A 224 -49.29 39.80 84.31
N ALA A 225 -50.04 40.04 83.23
CA ALA A 225 -51.42 40.53 83.28
C ALA A 225 -52.35 39.57 84.04
N LEU A 226 -52.17 38.26 83.89
CA LEU A 226 -52.92 37.27 84.67
C LEU A 226 -52.58 37.33 86.17
N VAL A 227 -51.31 37.47 86.52
CA VAL A 227 -50.90 37.64 87.93
C VAL A 227 -51.43 38.95 88.50
N GLU A 228 -51.33 40.07 87.78
CA GLU A 228 -51.90 41.35 88.19
C GLU A 228 -53.42 41.29 88.34
N LYS A 229 -54.12 40.62 87.40
CA LYS A 229 -55.56 40.36 87.50
C LYS A 229 -55.86 39.55 88.76
N GLU A 230 -55.11 38.49 89.06
CA GLU A 230 -55.32 37.67 90.25
C GLU A 230 -55.07 38.47 91.55
N VAL A 231 -54.08 39.37 91.55
CA VAL A 231 -53.82 40.30 92.66
C VAL A 231 -54.95 41.32 92.82
N ALA A 232 -55.44 41.88 91.71
CA ALA A 232 -56.59 42.78 91.69
C ALA A 232 -57.86 42.07 92.17
N GLU A 233 -58.13 40.85 91.71
CA GLU A 233 -59.25 40.02 92.19
C GLU A 233 -59.11 39.67 93.68
N LYS A 234 -57.90 39.35 94.17
CA LYS A 234 -57.65 39.16 95.60
C LYS A 234 -57.88 40.45 96.40
N SER A 235 -57.52 41.61 95.87
CA SER A 235 -57.79 42.90 96.51
C SER A 235 -59.30 43.25 96.51
N LEU A 236 -59.99 42.93 95.42
CA LEU A 236 -61.44 43.11 95.27
C LEU A 236 -62.22 42.14 96.16
N ASN A 237 -61.74 40.91 96.33
CA ASN A 237 -62.28 39.94 97.28
C ASN A 237 -62.05 40.37 98.74
N ARG A 238 -60.97 41.11 99.05
CA ARG A 238 -60.79 41.75 100.38
C ARG A 238 -61.76 42.92 100.60
N LEU A 239 -62.13 43.65 99.54
CA LEU A 239 -63.20 44.66 99.58
C LEU A 239 -64.62 44.05 99.59
N ARG A 240 -64.78 42.81 99.10
CA ARG A 240 -66.05 42.06 98.99
C ARG A 240 -66.67 41.67 100.35
N GLY A 241 -65.91 41.70 101.43
CA GLY A 241 -66.40 41.38 102.79
C GLY A 241 -67.39 42.40 103.38
N ASN A 242 -67.45 43.64 102.86
CA ASN A 242 -68.32 44.72 103.38
C ASN A 242 -69.06 45.50 102.28
N THR A 243 -69.36 44.86 101.14
CA THR A 243 -69.98 45.52 99.97
C THR A 243 -71.22 44.82 99.39
N GLU A 244 -71.80 43.80 100.01
CA GLU A 244 -73.06 43.20 99.48
C GLU A 244 -74.25 44.16 99.57
N GLN A 245 -74.30 45.04 100.57
CA GLN A 245 -75.31 46.11 100.66
C GLN A 245 -75.00 47.34 99.76
N LYS A 246 -73.74 47.50 99.28
CA LYS A 246 -73.34 48.55 98.31
C LYS A 246 -73.39 48.05 96.84
N LYS A 247 -73.34 46.74 96.60
CA LYS A 247 -73.50 46.11 95.28
C LYS A 247 -74.91 46.25 94.73
N ALA A 248 -75.95 46.15 95.57
CA ALA A 248 -77.33 46.38 95.15
C ALA A 248 -77.60 47.86 94.78
N ALA A 249 -76.94 48.81 95.45
CA ALA A 249 -77.07 50.24 95.17
C ALA A 249 -76.26 50.70 93.93
N ILE A 250 -75.07 50.13 93.69
CA ILE A 250 -74.25 50.47 92.51
C ILE A 250 -74.78 49.80 91.23
N LEU A 251 -75.38 48.60 91.33
CA LEU A 251 -76.07 47.95 90.19
C LEU A 251 -77.33 48.72 89.76
N GLN A 252 -78.09 49.31 90.68
CA GLN A 252 -79.22 50.20 90.33
C GLN A 252 -78.79 51.56 89.74
N ILE A 253 -77.60 52.05 90.08
CA ILE A 253 -77.03 53.30 89.51
C ILE A 253 -76.43 53.03 88.11
N ALA A 254 -75.83 51.86 87.89
CA ALA A 254 -75.35 51.44 86.58
C ALA A 254 -76.49 51.09 85.60
N GLU A 255 -77.59 50.47 86.07
CA GLU A 255 -78.78 50.19 85.23
C GLU A 255 -79.55 51.46 84.82
N ARG A 256 -79.53 52.54 85.64
CA ARG A 256 -80.16 53.83 85.28
C ARG A 256 -79.23 54.81 84.56
N GLY A 257 -77.90 54.66 84.66
CA GLY A 257 -76.92 55.48 83.95
C GLY A 257 -76.73 55.13 82.47
N LEU A 258 -76.97 53.87 82.09
CA LEU A 258 -76.72 53.36 80.74
C LEU A 258 -77.92 53.51 79.77
N GLN A 259 -79.11 53.86 80.27
CA GLN A 259 -80.29 54.14 79.43
C GLN A 259 -80.43 55.62 79.00
N LYS A 260 -79.52 56.52 79.39
CA LYS A 260 -79.66 57.98 79.15
C LYS A 260 -78.56 58.63 78.31
N VAL A 261 -77.59 57.85 77.80
CA VAL A 261 -76.60 58.33 76.83
C VAL A 261 -76.58 57.36 75.66
N GLY A 262 -77.49 57.57 74.71
CA GLY A 262 -77.44 56.89 73.43
C GLY A 262 -76.31 57.48 72.58
N PHE A 263 -75.20 56.74 72.46
CA PHE A 263 -74.19 56.70 71.39
C PHE A 263 -73.32 55.48 71.76
N GLY A 264 -73.12 54.43 70.97
CA GLY A 264 -72.87 54.41 69.52
C GLY A 264 -71.39 54.06 69.30
N LEU A 265 -71.12 53.15 68.35
CA LEU A 265 -69.83 52.51 67.97
C LEU A 265 -69.43 51.29 68.82
N GLY A 266 -69.38 50.05 68.32
CA GLY A 266 -69.40 49.54 66.95
C GLY A 266 -68.03 48.96 66.57
N PHE A 267 -68.05 47.75 65.99
CA PHE A 267 -66.93 46.92 65.49
C PHE A 267 -66.07 46.22 66.55
N GLY A 268 -65.90 44.89 66.57
CA GLY A 268 -66.31 43.87 65.61
C GLY A 268 -65.32 42.72 65.66
N PHE A 269 -65.63 41.66 66.40
CA PHE A 269 -64.99 40.35 66.22
C PHE A 269 -65.96 39.51 65.39
N MET A 270 -65.65 39.42 64.10
CA MET A 270 -66.36 38.61 63.13
C MET A 270 -65.78 37.20 63.20
N MET A 271 -66.54 36.25 63.75
CA MET A 271 -66.34 34.83 63.48
C MET A 271 -67.68 34.22 63.08
N GLY A 272 -67.69 33.66 61.87
CA GLY A 272 -68.43 32.44 61.53
C GLY A 272 -69.94 32.55 61.34
N SER A 273 -70.37 32.33 60.08
CA SER A 273 -71.45 31.42 59.66
C SER A 273 -72.83 31.59 60.32
N THR A 274 -73.97 31.70 59.64
CA THR A 274 -74.35 31.24 58.30
C THR A 274 -75.77 31.75 58.07
N ALA A 275 -76.09 32.09 56.81
CA ALA A 275 -77.39 32.02 56.17
C ALA A 275 -78.61 32.65 56.88
N THR A 276 -79.14 33.73 56.30
CA THR A 276 -80.41 33.67 55.56
C THR A 276 -80.69 34.98 54.83
N SER A 277 -81.07 34.81 53.56
CA SER A 277 -81.97 35.60 52.73
C SER A 277 -81.94 37.13 52.78
N GLU A 278 -81.63 37.66 51.59
CA GLU A 278 -82.41 38.68 50.86
C GLU A 278 -82.55 40.03 51.56
N THR A 279 -82.25 41.11 50.83
CA THR A 279 -83.34 41.85 50.19
C THR A 279 -82.93 43.17 49.51
N PHE A 280 -83.82 43.56 48.59
CA PHE A 280 -84.16 44.93 48.16
C PHE A 280 -83.13 45.59 47.24
N SER A 281 -83.51 46.38 46.25
CA SER A 281 -84.69 47.23 46.09
C SER A 281 -84.68 47.65 44.60
N ASP A 282 -85.78 47.93 43.92
CA ASP A 282 -86.66 49.07 44.16
C ASP A 282 -87.85 48.89 43.21
N ASN A 283 -89.08 48.88 43.72
CA ASN A 283 -89.98 50.06 43.86
C ASN A 283 -90.60 50.46 42.49
N LEU A 284 -91.89 50.75 42.37
CA LEU A 284 -92.79 51.41 43.32
C LEU A 284 -94.26 51.23 42.88
N ASP A 285 -95.15 50.98 43.87
CA ASP A 285 -96.51 51.54 44.14
C ASP A 285 -97.50 51.88 43.00
N SER A 286 -98.83 51.76 43.15
CA SER A 286 -99.68 51.93 44.33
C SER A 286 -101.10 51.38 44.11
N ASN A 287 -101.64 50.80 45.19
CA ASN A 287 -103.01 50.84 45.72
C ASN A 287 -104.20 51.32 44.86
N ILE A 288 -105.33 50.60 44.92
CA ILE A 288 -106.50 50.95 45.76
C ILE A 288 -107.55 49.80 45.70
N SER A 289 -108.13 49.56 46.87
CA SER A 289 -109.17 48.58 47.18
C SER A 289 -110.58 49.00 46.72
N VAL A 290 -111.49 48.01 46.65
CA VAL A 290 -112.96 48.08 46.85
C VAL A 290 -113.84 47.81 45.61
N LYS A 291 -114.38 46.58 45.60
CA LYS A 291 -115.75 46.13 45.26
C LYS A 291 -116.37 46.45 43.87
N LYS A 292 -116.59 45.33 43.16
CA LYS A 292 -117.89 44.77 42.74
C LYS A 292 -118.47 45.21 41.38
N ASP A 293 -118.92 44.16 40.67
CA ASP A 293 -119.88 44.04 39.57
C ASP A 293 -119.38 44.15 38.11
N ASN A 294 -119.48 43.00 37.43
CA ASN A 294 -119.76 42.78 36.00
C ASN A 294 -118.75 43.22 34.93
N ASN A 295 -117.79 42.34 34.59
CA ASN A 295 -117.51 41.84 33.22
C ASN A 295 -116.17 41.05 33.18
N GLU A 296 -116.18 39.77 33.55
CA GLU A 296 -114.97 38.93 33.66
C GLU A 296 -114.53 38.21 32.35
N CYS A 297 -115.28 38.29 31.24
CA CYS A 297 -115.00 37.42 30.09
C CYS A 297 -113.97 37.95 29.07
N GLN A 298 -113.67 39.26 29.05
CA GLN A 298 -112.77 39.84 28.02
C GLN A 298 -111.33 40.08 28.49
N THR A 299 -111.07 40.23 29.78
CA THR A 299 -109.72 40.56 30.30
C THR A 299 -108.85 39.32 30.56
N GLU A 300 -109.45 38.19 30.97
CA GLU A 300 -108.74 36.91 31.16
C GLU A 300 -108.32 36.27 29.83
N ALA A 301 -109.15 36.42 28.80
CA ALA A 301 -108.83 35.94 27.45
C ALA A 301 -107.62 36.69 26.86
N VAL A 302 -107.49 37.99 27.15
CA VAL A 302 -106.38 38.83 26.68
C VAL A 302 -105.08 38.53 27.45
N THR A 303 -105.15 38.29 28.76
CA THR A 303 -103.96 37.88 29.54
C THR A 303 -103.51 36.46 29.18
N LEU A 304 -104.43 35.51 28.99
CA LEU A 304 -104.13 34.16 28.51
C LEU A 304 -103.53 34.17 27.09
N ALA A 305 -104.06 35.00 26.19
CA ALA A 305 -103.50 35.17 24.86
C ALA A 305 -102.06 35.72 24.92
N SER A 306 -101.77 36.67 25.81
CA SER A 306 -100.43 37.23 25.98
C SER A 306 -99.43 36.22 26.58
N THR A 307 -99.87 35.32 27.47
CA THR A 307 -99.02 34.25 28.01
C THR A 307 -98.77 33.16 26.98
N ILE A 308 -99.78 32.79 26.18
CA ILE A 308 -99.61 31.88 25.04
C ILE A 308 -98.69 32.49 23.99
N GLU A 309 -98.81 33.78 23.69
CA GLU A 309 -97.94 34.47 22.74
C GLU A 309 -96.48 34.50 23.22
N THR A 310 -96.24 34.81 24.49
CA THR A 310 -94.89 34.81 25.08
C THR A 310 -94.28 33.41 25.12
N ILE A 311 -95.04 32.39 25.50
CA ILE A 311 -94.60 30.98 25.45
C ILE A 311 -94.31 30.57 24.00
N THR A 312 -95.16 30.93 23.04
CA THR A 312 -94.97 30.59 21.62
C THR A 312 -93.72 31.26 21.05
N LYS A 313 -93.46 32.53 21.40
CA LYS A 313 -92.22 33.23 21.02
C LYS A 313 -91.00 32.56 21.64
N LYS A 314 -91.05 32.18 22.92
CA LYS A 314 -89.97 31.45 23.60
C LYS A 314 -89.67 30.10 22.93
N LEU A 315 -90.70 29.31 22.67
CA LEU A 315 -90.59 28.03 21.97
C LEU A 315 -90.04 28.20 20.54
N ARG A 316 -90.44 29.24 19.81
CA ARG A 316 -89.87 29.54 18.48
C ARG A 316 -88.38 29.83 18.54
N VAL A 317 -87.94 30.62 19.53
CA VAL A 317 -86.52 30.91 19.75
C VAL A 317 -85.76 29.63 20.09
N GLU A 318 -86.28 28.80 21.00
CA GLU A 318 -85.67 27.50 21.35
C GLU A 318 -85.58 26.55 20.14
N ILE A 319 -86.63 26.47 19.30
CA ILE A 319 -86.60 25.67 18.07
C ILE A 319 -85.50 26.17 17.13
N THR A 320 -85.37 27.49 16.92
CA THR A 320 -84.31 28.04 16.08
C THR A 320 -82.91 27.81 16.67
N GLN A 321 -82.77 27.87 17.99
CA GLN A 321 -81.52 27.58 18.70
C GLN A 321 -81.10 26.11 18.53
N LEU A 322 -82.05 25.18 18.70
CA LEU A 322 -81.82 23.74 18.52
C LEU A 322 -81.47 23.39 17.06
N GLN A 323 -82.14 24.02 16.09
CA GLN A 323 -81.80 23.86 14.67
C GLN A 323 -80.37 24.34 14.38
N LYS A 324 -79.98 25.49 14.94
CA LYS A 324 -78.60 25.99 14.79
C LYS A 324 -77.58 25.05 15.44
N SER A 325 -77.87 24.55 16.64
CA SER A 325 -77.00 23.60 17.34
C SER A 325 -76.89 22.25 16.60
N LEU A 326 -77.96 21.78 15.98
CA LEU A 326 -77.95 20.58 15.14
C LEU A 326 -77.08 20.78 13.90
N GLU A 327 -77.19 21.94 13.24
CA GLU A 327 -76.40 22.26 12.06
C GLU A 327 -74.91 22.42 12.39
N GLU A 328 -74.60 23.06 13.52
CA GLU A 328 -73.23 23.16 14.05
C GLU A 328 -72.64 21.76 14.35
N SER A 329 -73.41 20.88 14.99
CA SER A 329 -72.97 19.50 15.24
C SER A 329 -72.77 18.69 13.95
N ARG A 330 -73.58 18.91 12.91
CA ARG A 330 -73.39 18.28 11.59
C ARG A 330 -72.11 18.77 10.91
N SER A 331 -71.88 20.08 10.92
CA SER A 331 -70.63 20.67 10.43
C SER A 331 -69.39 20.10 11.15
N ASP A 332 -69.46 19.96 12.47
CA ASP A 332 -68.38 19.34 13.26
C ASP A 332 -68.17 17.87 12.91
N MET A 333 -69.25 17.11 12.71
CA MET A 333 -69.18 15.71 12.27
C MET A 333 -68.52 15.59 10.89
N GLU A 334 -68.91 16.43 9.93
CA GLU A 334 -68.32 16.46 8.58
C GLU A 334 -66.83 16.82 8.63
N SER A 335 -66.44 17.78 9.48
CA SER A 335 -65.04 18.16 9.70
C SER A 335 -64.22 17.00 10.28
N LEU A 336 -64.75 16.31 11.29
CA LEU A 336 -64.10 15.12 11.87
C LEU A 336 -64.01 13.97 10.87
N GLN A 337 -65.06 13.74 10.08
CA GLN A 337 -65.07 12.74 9.02
C GLN A 337 -63.99 13.04 7.98
N HIS A 338 -63.90 14.27 7.49
CA HIS A 338 -62.85 14.69 6.57
C HIS A 338 -61.44 14.53 7.17
N GLN A 339 -61.25 14.84 8.46
CA GLN A 339 -59.98 14.60 9.14
C GLN A 339 -59.65 13.10 9.24
N SER A 340 -60.65 12.26 9.53
CA SER A 340 -60.52 10.81 9.58
C SER A 340 -60.12 10.24 8.21
N ASP A 341 -60.81 10.63 7.14
CA ASP A 341 -60.54 10.18 5.78
C ASP A 341 -59.13 10.61 5.33
N LYS A 342 -58.73 11.85 5.65
CA LYS A 342 -57.37 12.34 5.39
C LYS A 342 -56.29 11.54 6.14
N LYS A 343 -56.57 11.11 7.38
CA LYS A 343 -55.64 10.26 8.15
C LYS A 343 -55.59 8.84 7.58
N SER A 344 -56.73 8.29 7.19
CA SER A 344 -56.84 6.98 6.54
C SER A 344 -56.06 6.93 5.22
N GLN A 345 -56.21 7.95 4.37
CA GLN A 345 -55.44 8.08 3.12
C GLN A 345 -53.93 8.10 3.38
N LYS A 346 -53.47 8.92 4.34
CA LYS A 346 -52.04 8.97 4.71
C LYS A 346 -51.52 7.64 5.24
N LEU A 347 -52.33 6.89 6.00
CA LEU A 347 -51.97 5.55 6.46
C LEU A 347 -51.84 4.57 5.28
N ALA A 348 -52.73 4.65 4.29
CA ALA A 348 -52.64 3.83 3.08
C ALA A 348 -51.40 4.17 2.24
N GLU A 349 -51.08 5.45 2.06
CA GLU A 349 -49.86 5.91 1.39
C GLU A 349 -48.59 5.43 2.11
N ASN A 350 -48.54 5.60 3.44
CA ASN A 350 -47.42 5.11 4.25
C ASN A 350 -47.27 3.58 4.18
N MET A 351 -48.37 2.83 4.12
CA MET A 351 -48.35 1.37 3.98
C MET A 351 -47.69 0.94 2.65
N ILE A 352 -48.00 1.62 1.55
CA ILE A 352 -47.37 1.34 0.25
C ILE A 352 -45.89 1.70 0.31
N TYR A 353 -45.54 2.85 0.87
CA TYR A 353 -44.15 3.29 1.02
C TYR A 353 -43.31 2.31 1.86
N ILE A 354 -43.86 1.78 2.95
CA ILE A 354 -43.19 0.76 3.77
C ILE A 354 -42.91 -0.50 2.95
N LYS A 355 -43.89 -0.99 2.18
CA LYS A 355 -43.69 -2.16 1.31
C LYS A 355 -42.60 -1.93 0.26
N GLU A 356 -42.57 -0.76 -0.38
CA GLU A 356 -41.51 -0.43 -1.33
C GLU A 356 -40.11 -0.42 -0.69
N LEU A 357 -40.00 0.02 0.58
CA LEU A 357 -38.75 -0.03 1.32
C LEU A 357 -38.35 -1.47 1.68
N GLU A 358 -39.31 -2.32 2.05
CA GLU A 358 -39.08 -3.74 2.31
C GLU A 358 -38.59 -4.47 1.05
N ASP A 359 -39.22 -4.23 -0.10
CA ASP A 359 -38.81 -4.81 -1.39
C ASP A 359 -37.40 -4.34 -1.78
N LYS A 360 -37.10 -3.03 -1.64
CA LYS A 360 -35.75 -2.49 -1.87
C LYS A 360 -34.72 -3.14 -0.95
N LYS A 361 -35.06 -3.33 0.33
CA LYS A 361 -34.19 -4.02 1.29
C LYS A 361 -33.94 -5.46 0.87
N MET A 362 -34.96 -6.20 0.46
CA MET A 362 -34.83 -7.58 -0.01
C MET A 362 -33.92 -7.66 -1.25
N MET A 363 -34.15 -6.80 -2.24
CA MET A 363 -33.32 -6.73 -3.46
C MET A 363 -31.86 -6.39 -3.14
N LEU A 364 -31.60 -5.41 -2.26
CA LEU A 364 -30.25 -5.07 -1.85
C LEU A 364 -29.58 -6.21 -1.08
N THR A 365 -30.32 -6.92 -0.22
CA THR A 365 -29.79 -8.07 0.52
C THR A 365 -29.38 -9.19 -0.43
N GLN A 366 -30.23 -9.54 -1.39
CA GLN A 366 -29.90 -10.51 -2.43
C GLN A 366 -28.68 -10.07 -3.24
N LYS A 367 -28.60 -8.79 -3.61
CA LYS A 367 -27.45 -8.29 -4.38
C LYS A 367 -26.14 -8.36 -3.60
N VAL A 368 -26.18 -8.10 -2.30
CA VAL A 368 -25.02 -8.26 -1.42
C VAL A 368 -24.60 -9.73 -1.31
N GLU A 369 -25.56 -10.65 -1.21
CA GLU A 369 -25.27 -12.10 -1.19
C GLU A 369 -24.63 -12.57 -2.49
N GLU A 370 -25.13 -12.13 -3.65
CA GLU A 370 -24.53 -12.41 -4.96
C GLU A 370 -23.09 -11.89 -5.05
N LEU A 371 -22.85 -10.64 -4.64
CA LEU A 371 -21.50 -10.05 -4.63
C LEU A 371 -20.57 -10.78 -3.64
N MET A 372 -21.08 -11.29 -2.52
CA MET A 372 -20.28 -12.09 -1.60
C MET A 372 -19.88 -13.44 -2.19
N ILE A 373 -20.72 -14.06 -3.03
CA ILE A 373 -20.36 -15.29 -3.74
C ILE A 373 -19.30 -14.99 -4.81
N GLU A 374 -19.51 -13.98 -5.64
CA GLU A 374 -18.54 -13.55 -6.67
C GLU A 374 -17.18 -13.18 -6.05
N ASN A 375 -17.18 -12.48 -4.91
CA ASN A 375 -15.95 -12.16 -4.20
C ASN A 375 -15.21 -13.42 -3.73
N LYS A 376 -15.91 -14.42 -3.19
CA LYS A 376 -15.30 -15.70 -2.78
C LYS A 376 -14.71 -16.45 -3.96
N GLU A 377 -15.42 -16.52 -5.09
CA GLU A 377 -14.92 -17.15 -6.31
C GLU A 377 -13.65 -16.46 -6.82
N SER A 378 -13.63 -15.12 -6.81
CA SER A 378 -12.45 -14.34 -7.18
C SER A 378 -11.27 -14.53 -6.23
N GLU A 379 -11.53 -14.66 -4.91
CA GLU A 379 -10.50 -14.95 -3.91
C GLU A 379 -9.88 -16.34 -4.10
N GLU A 380 -10.70 -17.35 -4.41
CA GLU A 380 -10.23 -18.69 -4.75
C GLU A 380 -9.40 -18.70 -6.04
N GLU A 381 -9.80 -17.92 -7.05
CA GLU A 381 -9.02 -17.78 -8.26
C GLU A 381 -7.68 -17.07 -8.01
N ILE A 382 -7.67 -15.97 -7.25
CA ILE A 382 -6.43 -15.31 -6.80
C ILE A 382 -5.51 -16.29 -6.06
N TYR A 383 -6.08 -17.16 -5.22
CA TYR A 383 -5.33 -18.18 -4.50
C TYR A 383 -4.69 -19.20 -5.47
N ARG A 384 -5.43 -19.70 -6.45
CA ARG A 384 -4.91 -20.62 -7.48
C ARG A 384 -3.79 -19.99 -8.32
N TRP A 385 -3.97 -18.74 -8.76
CA TRP A 385 -2.95 -18.01 -9.50
C TRP A 385 -1.69 -17.78 -8.66
N ARG A 386 -1.85 -17.48 -7.36
CA ARG A 386 -0.71 -17.34 -6.44
C ARG A 386 0.07 -18.65 -6.32
N GLU A 387 -0.59 -19.78 -6.11
CA GLU A 387 0.08 -21.09 -6.02
C GLU A 387 0.80 -21.43 -7.33
N ALA A 388 0.18 -21.18 -8.49
CA ALA A 388 0.82 -21.39 -9.78
C ALA A 388 2.09 -20.55 -9.95
N CYS A 389 2.03 -19.25 -9.61
CA CYS A 389 3.21 -18.37 -9.64
C CYS A 389 4.30 -18.83 -8.67
N GLU A 390 3.96 -19.33 -7.49
CA GLU A 390 4.94 -19.85 -6.54
C GLU A 390 5.67 -21.08 -7.09
N MET A 391 4.94 -22.01 -7.70
CA MET A 391 5.51 -23.19 -8.36
C MET A 391 6.40 -22.82 -9.55
N GLU A 392 6.02 -21.83 -10.35
CA GLU A 392 6.85 -21.28 -11.45
C GLU A 392 8.14 -20.63 -10.92
N VAL A 393 8.05 -19.90 -9.81
CA VAL A 393 9.23 -19.30 -9.16
C VAL A 393 10.16 -20.38 -8.60
N GLU A 394 9.62 -21.44 -7.99
CA GLU A 394 10.43 -22.56 -7.49
C GLU A 394 11.13 -23.33 -8.61
N THR A 395 10.42 -23.62 -9.70
CA THR A 395 11.01 -24.24 -10.90
C THR A 395 12.05 -23.33 -11.54
N GLY A 396 11.79 -22.02 -11.64
CA GLY A 396 12.75 -21.03 -12.10
C GLY A 396 14.01 -20.98 -11.24
N LYS A 397 13.88 -20.98 -9.90
CA LYS A 397 15.01 -21.04 -8.96
C LYS A 397 15.85 -22.30 -9.17
N LYS A 398 15.20 -23.46 -9.39
CA LYS A 398 15.89 -24.73 -9.65
C LYS A 398 16.69 -24.65 -10.96
N ALA A 399 16.10 -24.16 -12.04
CA ALA A 399 16.79 -23.98 -13.32
C ALA A 399 18.00 -23.03 -13.20
N VAL A 400 17.86 -21.92 -12.47
CA VAL A 400 18.98 -20.98 -12.22
C VAL A 400 20.11 -21.66 -11.45
N ASN A 401 19.79 -22.50 -10.46
CA ASN A 401 20.81 -23.25 -9.72
C ASN A 401 21.54 -24.25 -10.62
N GLU A 402 20.82 -25.00 -11.45
CA GLU A 402 21.41 -25.93 -12.44
C GLU A 402 22.31 -25.19 -13.44
N HIS A 403 21.88 -24.04 -13.97
CA HIS A 403 22.71 -23.21 -14.84
C HIS A 403 23.96 -22.68 -14.12
N LYS A 404 23.85 -22.32 -12.84
CA LYS A 404 25.00 -21.88 -12.04
C LYS A 404 26.03 -22.99 -11.87
N GLU A 405 25.58 -24.23 -11.67
CA GLU A 405 26.45 -25.41 -11.62
C GLU A 405 27.16 -25.64 -12.96
N LEU A 406 26.43 -25.58 -14.08
CA LEU A 406 27.01 -25.70 -15.42
C LEU A 406 28.06 -24.60 -15.69
N VAL A 407 27.78 -23.35 -15.33
CA VAL A 407 28.74 -22.25 -15.45
C VAL A 407 30.00 -22.50 -14.63
N ASN A 408 29.86 -23.08 -13.43
CA ASN A 408 31.02 -23.42 -12.61
C ASN A 408 31.87 -24.53 -13.25
N ILE A 409 31.23 -25.56 -13.83
CA ILE A 409 31.93 -26.63 -14.57
C ILE A 409 32.67 -26.04 -15.78
N LEU A 410 31.98 -25.26 -16.60
CA LEU A 410 32.58 -24.62 -17.78
C LEU A 410 33.74 -23.69 -17.41
N LYS A 411 33.66 -22.96 -16.29
CA LYS A 411 34.79 -22.17 -15.77
C LYS A 411 35.98 -23.04 -15.39
N GLN A 412 35.75 -24.18 -14.74
CA GLN A 412 36.83 -25.11 -14.41
C GLN A 412 37.47 -25.72 -15.66
N GLU A 413 36.68 -26.05 -16.68
CA GLU A 413 37.19 -26.54 -17.96
C GLU A 413 37.96 -25.47 -18.73
N LEU A 414 37.49 -24.22 -18.71
CA LEU A 414 38.20 -23.08 -19.28
C LEU A 414 39.56 -22.86 -18.60
N GLU A 415 39.64 -22.94 -17.28
CA GLU A 415 40.93 -22.82 -16.57
C GLU A 415 41.88 -23.99 -16.88
N LYS A 416 41.36 -25.22 -17.00
CA LYS A 416 42.17 -26.38 -17.45
C LYS A 416 42.73 -26.18 -18.86
N THR A 417 41.92 -25.71 -19.80
CA THR A 417 42.38 -25.46 -21.17
C THR A 417 43.35 -24.28 -21.24
N ARG A 418 43.12 -23.22 -20.45
CA ARG A 418 44.02 -22.08 -20.32
C ARG A 418 45.39 -22.48 -19.78
N THR A 419 45.44 -23.30 -18.73
CA THR A 419 46.71 -23.82 -18.19
C THR A 419 47.42 -24.75 -19.16
N ALA A 420 46.69 -25.63 -19.86
CA ALA A 420 47.26 -26.47 -20.92
C ALA A 420 47.85 -25.64 -22.08
N LEU A 421 47.15 -24.59 -22.51
CA LEU A 421 47.63 -23.65 -23.53
C LEU A 421 48.86 -22.88 -23.06
N HIS A 422 48.91 -22.47 -21.79
CA HIS A 422 50.10 -21.82 -21.24
C HIS A 422 51.32 -22.74 -21.29
N ILE A 423 51.15 -24.01 -20.90
CA ILE A 423 52.22 -25.02 -20.96
C ILE A 423 52.68 -25.25 -22.41
N SER A 424 51.76 -25.34 -23.38
CA SER A 424 52.15 -25.53 -24.78
C SER A 424 52.86 -24.31 -25.35
N ASN A 425 52.47 -23.09 -24.97
CA ASN A 425 53.15 -21.86 -25.37
C ASN A 425 54.58 -21.79 -24.79
N CYS A 426 54.78 -22.12 -23.51
CA CYS A 426 56.11 -22.22 -22.92
C CYS A 426 56.99 -23.26 -23.64
N LYS A 427 56.41 -24.40 -24.06
CA LYS A 427 57.13 -25.42 -24.85
C LYS A 427 57.52 -24.90 -26.24
N LEU A 428 56.67 -24.11 -26.89
CA LEU A 428 57.00 -23.48 -28.17
C LEU A 428 58.14 -22.48 -28.01
N GLN A 429 58.08 -21.62 -27.00
CA GLN A 429 59.18 -20.68 -26.69
C GLN A 429 60.51 -21.39 -26.47
N LEU A 430 60.52 -22.50 -25.71
CA LEU A 430 61.74 -23.30 -25.53
C LEU A 430 62.24 -23.92 -26.83
N LYS A 431 61.35 -24.33 -27.74
CA LYS A 431 61.76 -24.82 -29.07
C LYS A 431 62.37 -23.69 -29.90
N ASP A 432 61.77 -22.51 -29.90
CA ASP A 432 62.30 -21.34 -30.61
C ASP A 432 63.70 -20.95 -30.09
N GLU A 433 63.90 -21.00 -28.76
CA GLU A 433 65.21 -20.77 -28.13
C GLU A 433 66.24 -21.83 -28.52
N ILE A 434 65.85 -23.11 -28.57
CA ILE A 434 66.72 -24.21 -28.99
C ILE A 434 67.07 -24.07 -30.48
N GLU A 435 66.11 -23.73 -31.34
CA GLU A 435 66.35 -23.51 -32.76
C GLU A 435 67.29 -22.32 -32.97
N ALA A 436 67.09 -21.21 -32.27
CA ALA A 436 68.00 -20.06 -32.30
C ALA A 436 69.41 -20.44 -31.85
N ALA A 437 69.55 -21.22 -30.77
CA ALA A 437 70.84 -21.71 -30.29
C ALA A 437 71.51 -22.67 -31.29
N ALA A 438 70.74 -23.55 -31.94
CA ALA A 438 71.24 -24.47 -32.96
C ALA A 438 71.72 -23.73 -34.21
N ILE A 439 70.99 -22.70 -34.66
CA ILE A 439 71.41 -21.82 -35.75
C ILE A 439 72.70 -21.10 -35.38
N ALA A 440 72.79 -20.49 -34.19
CA ALA A 440 74.00 -19.80 -33.74
C ALA A 440 75.21 -20.75 -33.63
N ALA A 441 75.01 -21.97 -33.13
CA ALA A 441 76.05 -23.00 -33.05
C ALA A 441 76.51 -23.45 -34.44
N ARG A 442 75.57 -23.65 -35.37
CA ARG A 442 75.87 -23.97 -36.78
C ARG A 442 76.68 -22.85 -37.44
N GLU A 443 76.26 -21.59 -37.30
CA GLU A 443 77.01 -20.46 -37.84
C GLU A 443 78.42 -20.35 -37.24
N ALA A 444 78.58 -20.60 -35.94
CA ALA A 444 79.89 -20.62 -35.30
C ALA A 444 80.77 -21.76 -35.85
N ALA A 445 80.21 -22.95 -36.08
CA ALA A 445 80.91 -24.07 -36.69
C ALA A 445 81.30 -23.78 -38.15
N GLU A 446 80.40 -23.20 -38.95
CA GLU A 446 80.69 -22.77 -40.32
C GLU A 446 81.81 -21.72 -40.37
N ARG A 447 81.79 -20.71 -39.49
CA ARG A 447 82.88 -19.73 -39.37
C ARG A 447 84.22 -20.39 -39.01
N SER A 448 84.20 -21.36 -38.08
CA SER A 448 85.41 -22.12 -37.71
C SER A 448 85.95 -22.95 -38.88
N LEU A 449 85.07 -23.60 -39.66
CA LEU A 449 85.43 -24.37 -40.84
C LEU A 449 86.02 -23.48 -41.93
N GLN A 450 85.41 -22.33 -42.22
CA GLN A 450 85.96 -21.34 -43.17
C GLN A 450 87.36 -20.85 -42.75
N LEU A 451 87.59 -20.65 -41.45
CA LEU A 451 88.91 -20.32 -40.92
C LEU A 451 89.92 -21.47 -41.08
N ALA A 452 89.49 -22.71 -40.89
CA ALA A 452 90.34 -23.89 -41.11
C ALA A 452 90.69 -24.07 -42.60
N ASP A 453 89.72 -23.91 -43.50
CA ASP A 453 89.91 -23.99 -44.94
C ASP A 453 90.85 -22.89 -45.44
N SER A 454 90.65 -21.64 -45.04
CA SER A 454 91.55 -20.55 -45.38
C SER A 454 92.98 -20.81 -44.89
N ARG A 455 93.17 -21.28 -43.64
CA ARG A 455 94.48 -21.71 -43.13
C ARG A 455 95.08 -22.87 -43.94
N ALA A 456 94.27 -23.87 -44.29
CA ALA A 456 94.72 -25.01 -45.08
C ALA A 456 95.15 -24.58 -46.49
N THR A 457 94.41 -23.68 -47.14
CA THR A 457 94.83 -23.13 -48.44
C THR A 457 96.14 -22.35 -48.34
N GLU A 458 96.35 -21.58 -47.28
CA GLU A 458 97.60 -20.86 -47.06
C GLU A 458 98.78 -21.80 -46.83
N LEU A 459 98.60 -22.84 -45.99
CA LEU A 459 99.61 -23.87 -45.78
C LEU A 459 99.94 -24.63 -47.09
N ARG A 460 98.95 -24.92 -47.93
CA ARG A 460 99.18 -25.53 -49.25
C ARG A 460 100.04 -24.64 -50.14
N LYS A 461 99.76 -23.33 -50.21
CA LYS A 461 100.61 -22.38 -50.95
C LYS A 461 102.04 -22.37 -50.43
N GLN A 462 102.23 -22.37 -49.11
CA GLN A 462 103.55 -22.43 -48.50
C GLN A 462 104.28 -23.73 -48.85
N ILE A 463 103.60 -24.89 -48.82
CA ILE A 463 104.17 -26.17 -49.23
C ILE A 463 104.55 -26.18 -50.72
N GLU A 464 103.69 -25.66 -51.59
CA GLU A 464 103.99 -25.54 -53.02
C GLU A 464 105.20 -24.65 -53.28
N GLU A 465 105.31 -23.53 -52.57
CA GLU A 465 106.47 -22.64 -52.65
C GLU A 465 107.74 -23.35 -52.17
N LEU A 466 107.71 -24.02 -51.02
CA LEU A 466 108.82 -24.84 -50.54
C LEU A 466 109.18 -25.95 -51.53
N ARG A 467 108.20 -26.57 -52.19
CA ARG A 467 108.41 -27.57 -53.23
C ARG A 467 109.07 -26.97 -54.47
N ARG A 468 108.66 -25.79 -54.93
CA ARG A 468 109.35 -25.05 -56.01
C ARG A 468 110.78 -24.72 -55.64
N GLN A 469 111.02 -24.27 -54.39
CA GLN A 469 112.36 -24.00 -53.88
C GLN A 469 113.21 -25.28 -53.87
N LEU A 470 112.63 -26.43 -53.48
CA LEU A 470 113.30 -27.73 -53.49
C LEU A 470 113.61 -28.19 -54.91
N GLU A 471 112.66 -28.09 -55.85
CA GLU A 471 112.90 -28.39 -57.27
C GLU A 471 113.98 -27.48 -57.89
N ALA A 472 114.00 -26.20 -57.53
CA ALA A 472 115.04 -25.27 -57.98
C ALA A 472 116.42 -25.60 -57.37
N ALA A 473 116.47 -25.98 -56.09
CA ALA A 473 117.67 -26.47 -55.42
C ALA A 473 118.16 -27.78 -56.04
N GLU A 474 117.26 -28.73 -56.34
CA GLU A 474 117.59 -29.99 -56.99
C GLU A 474 118.08 -29.77 -58.44
N LYS A 475 117.46 -28.85 -59.20
CA LYS A 475 117.98 -28.45 -60.53
C LYS A 475 119.38 -27.86 -60.43
N LYS A 476 119.64 -26.98 -59.44
CA LYS A 476 121.00 -26.47 -59.15
C LYS A 476 121.96 -27.59 -58.73
N GLU A 477 121.48 -28.57 -57.97
CA GLU A 477 122.26 -29.74 -57.58
C GLU A 477 122.59 -30.62 -58.80
N ARG A 478 121.62 -30.91 -59.68
CA ARG A 478 121.80 -31.65 -60.95
C ARG A 478 122.78 -30.93 -61.89
N ILE A 479 122.77 -29.60 -61.96
CA ILE A 479 123.77 -28.82 -62.70
C ILE A 479 125.16 -28.94 -62.04
N ASN A 480 125.21 -29.06 -60.70
CA ASN A 480 126.43 -29.33 -59.94
C ASN A 480 126.86 -30.82 -59.92
N ARG A 481 126.10 -31.75 -60.54
CA ARG A 481 126.43 -33.20 -60.64
C ARG A 481 127.50 -33.55 -61.69
N ARG A 482 128.47 -32.66 -61.93
CA ARG A 482 129.77 -33.05 -62.51
C ARG A 482 130.83 -33.40 -61.45
N ARG A 483 130.43 -33.58 -60.19
CA ARG A 483 131.26 -34.16 -59.12
C ARG A 483 130.43 -35.10 -58.23
N PRO A 484 130.81 -36.37 -58.03
CA PRO A 484 130.15 -37.23 -57.07
C PRO A 484 130.50 -36.78 -55.66
N ARG A 485 129.48 -36.43 -54.87
CA ARG A 485 129.60 -36.41 -53.40
C ARG A 485 128.54 -37.36 -52.86
N HIS A 486 128.99 -38.51 -52.38
CA HIS A 486 128.22 -39.32 -51.44
C HIS A 486 128.07 -38.51 -50.16
N VAL A 487 126.88 -37.94 -49.95
CA VAL A 487 126.47 -37.42 -48.65
C VAL A 487 125.28 -38.25 -48.23
N CYS A 488 125.56 -39.25 -47.42
CA CYS A 488 124.58 -40.00 -46.65
C CYS A 488 123.87 -39.01 -45.71
N TRP A 489 122.55 -38.85 -45.89
CA TRP A 489 121.72 -38.03 -45.02
C TRP A 489 121.55 -38.73 -43.67
N PRO A 490 121.81 -38.07 -42.53
CA PRO A 490 121.55 -38.66 -41.22
C PRO A 490 120.06 -38.51 -40.92
N MET A 491 119.33 -39.63 -40.85
CA MET A 491 118.01 -39.66 -40.22
C MET A 491 118.14 -39.23 -38.76
N ARG A 492 117.72 -38.01 -38.43
CA ARG A 492 117.38 -37.68 -37.04
C ARG A 492 116.08 -38.39 -36.71
N ALA A 493 116.17 -39.33 -35.76
CA ALA A 493 115.01 -39.87 -35.07
C ALA A 493 114.15 -38.71 -34.53
N LEU A 494 112.97 -38.54 -35.11
CA LEU A 494 111.93 -37.69 -34.55
C LEU A 494 111.51 -38.32 -33.22
N LYS A 495 111.91 -37.67 -32.13
CA LYS A 495 111.40 -37.92 -30.79
C LYS A 495 109.88 -37.76 -30.82
N PHE A 496 109.17 -38.85 -30.60
CA PHE A 496 107.79 -38.83 -30.14
C PHE A 496 107.77 -38.09 -28.79
N CYS A 497 107.28 -36.86 -28.76
CA CYS A 497 106.82 -36.24 -27.51
C CYS A 497 105.36 -36.64 -27.32
N PRO A 498 105.00 -37.39 -26.26
CA PRO A 498 103.61 -37.51 -25.87
C PRO A 498 103.19 -36.15 -25.31
N ALA A 499 102.28 -35.47 -25.98
CA ALA A 499 101.63 -34.30 -25.40
C ALA A 499 100.84 -34.76 -24.18
N THR A 500 101.21 -34.18 -23.06
CA THR A 500 100.53 -34.20 -21.77
C THR A 500 99.02 -34.03 -21.92
N ASN A 501 98.29 -35.08 -21.56
CA ASN A 501 96.88 -34.97 -21.19
C ASN A 501 96.80 -34.10 -19.93
N THR A 502 96.60 -32.80 -20.10
CA THR A 502 96.04 -31.96 -19.04
C THR A 502 94.56 -32.29 -18.96
N THR A 503 94.23 -33.19 -18.04
CA THR A 503 92.91 -33.37 -17.43
C THR A 503 92.44 -32.02 -16.87
N GLY A 504 91.80 -31.24 -17.72
CA GLY A 504 90.89 -30.18 -17.30
C GLY A 504 89.58 -30.82 -16.88
N ILE A 505 89.51 -31.23 -15.61
CA ILE A 505 88.26 -31.56 -14.92
C ILE A 505 87.36 -30.33 -15.04
N ARG A 506 86.33 -30.41 -15.89
CA ARG A 506 85.15 -29.55 -15.79
C ARG A 506 83.97 -30.46 -15.54
N ASN A 507 83.46 -30.32 -14.33
CA ASN A 507 82.27 -30.96 -13.80
C ASN A 507 81.12 -30.84 -14.80
N VAL A 508 80.68 -31.97 -15.36
CA VAL A 508 79.38 -32.08 -16.00
C VAL A 508 78.41 -32.47 -14.90
N THR A 509 77.74 -31.48 -14.33
CA THR A 509 76.55 -31.73 -13.51
C THR A 509 75.47 -32.22 -14.46
N GLN A 510 75.12 -33.50 -14.35
CA GLN A 510 73.86 -34.03 -14.88
C GLN A 510 72.71 -33.15 -14.36
N MET A 511 71.99 -32.52 -15.27
CA MET A 511 70.61 -32.13 -15.00
C MET A 511 69.71 -33.18 -15.64
N LEU A 512 69.06 -33.96 -14.77
CA LEU A 512 67.89 -34.77 -15.12
C LEU A 512 66.71 -33.82 -15.41
N PRO A 513 65.78 -34.25 -16.28
CA PRO A 513 64.64 -33.46 -16.68
C PRO A 513 63.58 -33.41 -15.58
N PHE A 514 62.96 -32.24 -15.41
CA PHE A 514 61.58 -32.12 -14.95
C PHE A 514 60.67 -31.94 -16.16
#